data_AF-A0A3D1J4N7-F1
#
_entry.id   AF-A0A3D1J4N7-F1
#
_cell.length_a   1.000
_cell.length_b   1.000
_cell.length_c   1.000
_cell.angle_alpha   90.00
_cell.angle_beta   90.00
_cell.angle_gamma   90.00
#
_symmetry.space_group_name_H-M   'P 1'
#
loop_
_entity.id
_entity.type
_entity.pdbx_description
1 polymer ?
#
loop_
_entity_poly.entity_id
_entity_poly.type
_entity_poly.pdbx_seq_one_letter_code
_entity_poly.pdbx_strand_id
1 'polypeptide(L)'
;MPLSFTSDQKQTWLWLALGLLLVALLALLGPVLTPFIAAAIIAYALNPGVDWIVSRRIGRFAMPRALAVLIVMLLLLMAILALFLVVVPVLQKEIPLLQEQIPVFLTRLNATLAPKLQKYGFSVQLLSLIHISEPTRLG
;
A
#
# COMPACT_ATOMS: atom_id res chain seq x y z
N MET A 1 -50.32 -18.72 -34.86
CA MET A 1 -49.73 -17.41 -35.22
C MET A 1 -48.22 -17.53 -35.02
N PRO A 2 -47.40 -17.56 -36.08
CA PRO A 2 -45.94 -17.60 -35.91
C PRO A 2 -45.45 -16.27 -35.36
N LEU A 3 -44.69 -16.28 -34.26
CA LEU A 3 -44.07 -15.11 -33.66
C LEU A 3 -42.95 -14.60 -34.59
N SER A 4 -43.31 -13.83 -35.62
CA SER A 4 -42.35 -13.18 -36.50
C SER A 4 -41.77 -11.95 -35.80
N PHE A 5 -40.64 -12.10 -35.13
CA PHE A 5 -39.89 -10.98 -34.55
C PHE A 5 -39.41 -10.03 -35.67
N THR A 6 -39.87 -8.77 -35.65
CA THR A 6 -39.37 -7.68 -36.50
C THR A 6 -37.86 -7.50 -36.28
N SER A 7 -37.12 -7.10 -37.30
CA SER A 7 -35.65 -6.86 -37.26
C SER A 7 -35.22 -6.06 -36.02
N ASP A 8 -36.01 -5.05 -35.67
CA ASP A 8 -35.71 -4.10 -34.61
C ASP A 8 -35.85 -4.73 -33.22
N GLN A 9 -36.80 -5.66 -33.04
CA GLN A 9 -36.95 -6.42 -31.80
C GLN A 9 -35.76 -7.36 -31.58
N LYS A 10 -35.31 -8.06 -32.64
CA LYS A 10 -34.12 -8.92 -32.54
C LYS A 10 -32.87 -8.13 -32.19
N GLN A 11 -32.69 -6.96 -32.82
CA GLN A 11 -31.58 -6.07 -32.52
C GLN A 11 -31.63 -5.59 -31.06
N THR A 12 -32.81 -5.23 -30.55
CA THR A 12 -33.00 -4.82 -29.16
C THR A 12 -32.65 -5.94 -28.18
N TRP A 13 -33.14 -7.16 -28.43
CA TRP A 13 -32.81 -8.33 -27.61
C TRP A 13 -31.32 -8.69 -27.65
N LEU A 14 -30.66 -8.53 -28.80
CA LEU A 14 -29.21 -8.72 -28.92
C LEU A 14 -28.44 -7.71 -28.07
N TRP A 15 -28.79 -6.43 -28.13
CA TRP A 15 -28.14 -5.40 -27.31
C TRP A 15 -28.38 -5.62 -25.82
N LEU A 16 -29.60 -6.02 -25.42
CA LEU A 16 -29.91 -6.38 -24.04
C LEU A 16 -29.13 -7.59 -23.57
N ALA A 17 -29.07 -8.66 -24.37
CA ALA A 17 -28.30 -9.85 -24.06
C ALA A 17 -26.80 -9.54 -23.95
N LEU A 18 -26.26 -8.74 -24.87
CA LEU A 18 -24.86 -8.31 -24.85
C LEU A 18 -24.55 -7.44 -23.62
N GLY A 19 -25.43 -6.50 -23.28
CA GLY A 19 -25.30 -5.67 -22.09
C GLY A 19 -25.34 -6.49 -20.80
N LEU A 20 -26.30 -7.43 -20.71
CA LEU A 20 -26.41 -8.35 -19.58
C LEU A 20 -25.17 -9.25 -19.46
N LEU A 21 -24.68 -9.77 -20.58
CA LEU A 21 -23.44 -10.55 -20.63
C LEU A 21 -22.24 -9.74 -20.12
N LEU A 22 -22.12 -8.49 -20.57
CA LEU A 22 -21.04 -7.60 -20.14
C LEU A 22 -21.11 -7.31 -18.63
N VAL A 23 -22.30 -6.99 -18.10
CA VAL A 23 -22.49 -6.75 -16.66
C VAL A 23 -22.19 -8.02 -15.86
N ALA A 24 -22.67 -9.18 -16.31
CA ALA A 24 -22.38 -10.47 -15.66
C ALA A 24 -20.87 -10.77 -15.66
N LEU A 25 -20.18 -10.49 -16.77
CA LEU A 25 -18.73 -10.65 -16.87
C LEU A 25 -18.00 -9.68 -15.92
N LEU A 26 -18.38 -8.41 -15.90
CA LEU A 26 -17.78 -7.42 -14.99
C LEU A 26 -18.05 -7.74 -13.52
N ALA A 27 -19.22 -8.29 -13.18
CA ALA A 27 -19.53 -8.75 -11.83
C ALA A 27 -18.65 -9.94 -11.43
N LEU A 28 -18.45 -10.91 -12.35
CA LEU A 28 -17.58 -12.06 -12.13
C LEU A 28 -16.10 -11.66 -12.03
N LEU A 29 -15.67 -10.71 -12.85
CA LEU A 29 -14.33 -10.12 -12.82
C LEU A 29 -14.17 -9.02 -11.76
N GLY A 30 -15.22 -8.72 -10.97
CA GLY A 30 -15.22 -7.64 -10.00
C GLY A 30 -13.95 -7.57 -9.13
N PRO A 31 -13.50 -8.69 -8.53
CA PRO A 31 -12.26 -8.72 -7.74
C PRO A 31 -10.98 -8.41 -8.54
N VAL A 32 -10.97 -8.71 -9.85
CA VAL A 32 -9.84 -8.49 -10.77
C VAL A 32 -9.86 -7.08 -11.36
N LEU A 33 -11.02 -6.40 -11.40
CA LEU A 33 -11.12 -5.01 -11.86
C LEU A 33 -10.33 -4.07 -10.96
N THR A 34 -10.37 -4.26 -9.63
CA THR A 34 -9.64 -3.43 -8.67
C THR A 34 -8.13 -3.36 -8.95
N PRO A 35 -7.39 -4.49 -9.05
CA PRO A 35 -5.97 -4.45 -9.38
C PRO A 35 -5.72 -3.94 -10.82
N PHE A 36 -6.63 -4.15 -11.76
CA PHE A 36 -6.51 -3.61 -13.12
C PHE A 36 -6.63 -2.09 -13.17
N ILE A 37 -7.61 -1.52 -12.47
CA ILE A 37 -7.80 -0.08 -12.37
C ILE A 37 -6.60 0.56 -11.68
N ALA A 38 -6.11 -0.05 -10.60
CA ALA A 38 -4.89 0.42 -9.93
C ALA A 38 -3.69 0.44 -10.90
N ALA A 39 -3.48 -0.64 -11.66
CA ALA A 39 -2.43 -0.70 -12.67
C ALA A 39 -2.62 0.36 -13.78
N ALA A 40 -3.86 0.59 -14.24
CA ALA A 40 -4.17 1.61 -15.25
C ALA A 40 -3.88 3.04 -14.75
N ILE A 41 -4.21 3.34 -13.49
CA ILE A 41 -3.90 4.62 -12.85
C ILE A 41 -2.39 4.83 -12.79
N ILE A 42 -1.63 3.82 -12.34
CA ILE A 42 -0.17 3.88 -12.29
C ILE A 42 0.40 4.07 -13.70
N ALA A 43 -0.05 3.28 -14.68
CA ALA A 43 0.40 3.39 -16.06
C ALA A 43 0.13 4.79 -16.65
N TYR A 44 -1.03 5.37 -16.36
CA TYR A 44 -1.37 6.74 -16.76
C TYR A 44 -0.43 7.76 -16.10
N ALA A 45 -0.14 7.61 -14.80
CA ALA A 45 0.79 8.48 -14.08
C ALA A 45 2.24 8.37 -14.58
N LEU A 46 2.65 7.20 -15.04
CA LEU A 46 4.00 6.95 -15.59
C LEU A 46 4.14 7.35 -17.06
N ASN A 47 3.03 7.54 -17.77
CA ASN A 47 3.03 7.91 -19.18
C ASN A 47 3.90 9.14 -19.54
N PRO A 48 3.94 10.25 -18.77
CA PRO A 48 4.86 11.36 -19.06
C PRO A 48 6.34 10.95 -19.03
N GLY A 49 6.73 10.01 -18.16
CA GLY A 49 8.10 9.48 -18.14
C GLY A 49 8.42 8.66 -19.40
N VAL A 50 7.44 7.88 -19.87
CA VAL A 50 7.56 7.13 -21.14
C VAL A 50 7.69 8.10 -22.31
N ASP A 51 6.83 9.11 -22.38
CA ASP A 51 6.84 10.11 -23.46
C ASP A 51 8.14 10.92 -23.45
N TRP A 52 8.71 11.22 -22.27
CA TRP A 52 10.02 11.85 -22.15
C TRP A 52 11.14 10.99 -22.73
N ILE A 53 11.13 9.67 -22.51
CA ILE A 53 12.11 8.76 -23.11
C ILE A 53 11.90 8.63 -24.62
N VAL A 54 10.65 8.49 -25.08
CA VAL A 54 10.33 8.37 -26.51
C VAL A 54 10.72 9.63 -27.28
N SER A 55 10.55 10.81 -26.67
CA SER A 55 10.94 12.09 -27.30
C SER A 55 12.45 12.28 -27.41
N ARG A 56 13.25 11.55 -26.61
CA ARG A 56 14.71 11.53 -26.75
C ARG A 56 15.11 10.70 -27.97
N ARG A 57 15.46 11.40 -29.05
CA ARG A 57 16.01 10.77 -30.24
C ARG A 57 17.50 10.46 -30.03
N ILE A 58 17.89 9.20 -30.13
CA ILE A 58 19.30 8.78 -30.08
C ILE A 58 19.80 8.67 -31.52
N GLY A 59 20.36 9.77 -32.03
CA GLY A 59 20.84 9.86 -33.41
C GLY A 59 19.70 9.72 -34.43
N ARG A 60 19.81 8.73 -35.33
CA ARG A 60 18.83 8.47 -36.40
C ARG A 60 17.73 7.48 -35.99
N PHE A 61 17.88 6.82 -34.83
CA PHE A 61 16.95 5.78 -34.38
C PHE A 61 15.85 6.39 -33.51
N ALA A 62 14.59 6.18 -33.90
CA ALA A 62 13.44 6.49 -33.06
C ALA A 62 13.24 5.37 -32.05
N MET A 63 13.01 5.73 -30.79
CA MET A 63 12.83 4.76 -29.72
C MET A 63 11.42 4.15 -29.75
N PRO A 64 11.27 2.82 -29.88
CA PRO A 64 9.95 2.19 -29.84
C PRO A 64 9.30 2.37 -28.47
N ARG A 65 8.01 2.70 -28.43
CA ARG A 65 7.26 2.96 -27.18
C ARG A 65 7.35 1.78 -26.21
N ALA A 66 7.29 0.54 -26.70
CA ALA A 66 7.41 -0.66 -25.88
C ALA A 66 8.73 -0.69 -25.07
N LEU A 67 9.84 -0.25 -25.69
CA LEU A 67 11.16 -0.23 -25.05
C LEU A 67 11.26 0.87 -23.99
N ALA A 68 10.66 2.04 -24.26
CA ALA A 68 10.54 3.11 -23.29
C ALA A 68 9.68 2.69 -22.08
N VAL A 69 8.54 2.02 -22.31
CA VAL A 69 7.69 1.48 -21.23
C VAL A 69 8.47 0.50 -20.35
N LEU A 70 9.21 -0.43 -20.96
CA LEU A 70 10.04 -1.40 -20.23
C LEU A 70 11.08 -0.70 -19.36
N ILE A 71 11.78 0.33 -19.88
CA ILE A 71 12.77 1.07 -19.11
C ILE A 71 12.13 1.82 -17.94
N VAL A 72 11.03 2.54 -18.16
CA VAL A 72 10.32 3.25 -17.08
C VAL A 72 9.84 2.29 -16.00
N MET A 73 9.32 1.12 -16.40
CA MET A 73 8.85 0.10 -15.47
C MET A 73 9.99 -0.49 -14.64
N LEU A 74 11.14 -0.79 -15.28
CA LEU A 74 12.35 -1.23 -14.57
C LEU A 74 12.87 -0.16 -13.61
N LEU A 75 12.91 1.11 -14.03
CA LEU A 75 13.30 2.22 -13.16
C LEU A 75 12.37 2.37 -11.96
N LEU A 76 11.05 2.25 -12.15
CA LEU A 76 10.08 2.28 -11.05
C LEU A 76 10.34 1.13 -10.06
N LEU A 77 10.51 -0.10 -10.56
CA LEU A 77 10.79 -1.26 -9.70
C LEU A 77 12.10 -1.10 -8.93
N MET A 78 13.16 -0.62 -9.60
CA MET A 78 14.45 -0.34 -8.96
C MET A 78 14.32 0.76 -7.90
N ALA A 79 13.53 1.81 -8.15
CA ALA A 79 13.29 2.87 -7.18
C ALA A 79 12.53 2.37 -5.95
N ILE A 80 11.48 1.56 -6.14
CA ILE A 80 10.75 0.92 -5.05
C ILE A 80 11.68 0.01 -4.25
N LEU A 81 12.46 -0.84 -4.93
CA LEU A 81 13.39 -1.74 -4.28
C LEU A 81 14.45 -0.97 -3.47
N ALA A 82 15.05 0.07 -4.05
CA ALA A 82 16.01 0.94 -3.37
C ALA A 82 15.38 1.62 -2.13
N LEU A 83 14.13 2.09 -2.23
CA LEU A 83 13.40 2.65 -1.12
C LEU A 83 13.24 1.64 0.02
N PHE A 84 12.81 0.41 -0.27
CA PHE A 84 12.71 -0.65 0.74
C PHE A 84 14.08 -0.96 1.35
N LEU A 85 15.13 -1.07 0.54
CA LEU A 85 16.49 -1.30 0.99
C LEU A 85 17.03 -0.20 1.89
N VAL A 86 16.55 1.04 1.79
CA VAL A 86 16.96 2.14 2.68
C VAL A 86 16.06 2.19 3.92
N VAL A 87 14.74 2.16 3.74
CA VAL A 87 13.77 2.33 4.83
C VAL A 87 13.86 1.19 5.85
N VAL A 88 13.91 -0.07 5.40
CA VAL A 88 13.96 -1.22 6.30
C VAL A 88 15.17 -1.19 7.24
N PRO A 89 16.43 -1.04 6.78
CA PRO A 89 17.57 -0.99 7.70
C PRO A 89 17.62 0.28 8.54
N VAL A 90 17.10 1.41 8.06
CA VAL A 90 16.96 2.63 8.87
C VAL A 90 16.02 2.36 10.05
N LEU A 91 14.83 1.80 9.79
CA LEU A 91 13.90 1.43 10.86
C LEU A 91 14.49 0.39 11.82
N GLN A 92 15.24 -0.60 11.33
CA GLN A 92 15.91 -1.58 12.19
C GLN A 92 16.93 -0.94 13.14
N LYS A 93 17.59 0.15 12.72
CA LYS A 93 18.53 0.88 13.58
C LYS A 93 17.82 1.84 14.51
N GLU A 94 16.78 2.53 14.03
CA GLU A 94 16.09 3.57 14.80
C GLU A 94 15.12 3.00 15.85
N ILE A 95 14.46 1.87 15.61
CA ILE A 95 13.54 1.23 16.58
C ILE A 95 14.23 0.91 17.93
N PRO A 96 15.39 0.22 17.99
CA PRO A 96 16.05 -0.07 19.26
C PRO A 96 16.53 1.20 19.97
N LEU A 97 17.01 2.21 19.23
CA LEU A 97 17.36 3.52 19.78
C LEU A 97 16.15 4.23 20.42
N LEU A 98 14.96 4.09 19.84
CA LEU A 98 13.73 4.57 20.45
C LEU A 98 13.37 3.75 21.70
N GLN A 99 13.51 2.42 21.65
CA GLN A 99 13.27 1.55 22.81
C GLN A 99 14.20 1.84 24.00
N GLU A 100 15.46 2.20 23.75
CA GLU A 100 16.39 2.63 24.81
C GLU A 100 16.03 4.00 25.37
N GLN A 101 15.45 4.89 24.56
CA GLN A 101 15.04 6.23 25.00
C GLN A 101 13.66 6.26 25.67
N ILE A 102 12.78 5.30 25.39
CA ILE A 102 11.48 5.15 26.07
C ILE A 102 11.63 5.10 27.59
N PRO A 103 12.46 4.23 28.21
CA PRO A 103 12.60 4.19 29.67
C PRO A 103 13.19 5.47 30.24
N VAL A 104 14.06 6.17 29.50
CA VAL A 104 14.62 7.47 29.90
C VAL A 104 13.53 8.57 29.85
N PHE A 105 12.67 8.57 28.84
CA PHE A 105 11.52 9.47 28.78
C PHE A 105 10.50 9.16 29.88
N LEU A 106 10.21 7.88 30.14
CA LEU A 106 9.29 7.45 31.19
C LEU A 106 9.82 7.79 32.58
N THR A 107 11.12 7.65 32.84
CA THR A 107 11.74 8.04 34.12
C THR A 107 11.73 9.55 34.33
N ARG A 108 11.98 10.37 33.29
CA ARG A 108 11.85 11.84 33.39
C ARG A 108 10.41 12.30 33.58
N LEU A 109 9.46 11.69 32.87
CA LEU A 109 8.04 11.93 33.06
C LEU A 109 7.63 11.55 34.47
N ASN A 110 8.03 10.38 34.98
CA ASN A 110 7.74 9.96 36.34
C ASN A 110 8.39 10.89 37.37
N ALA A 111 9.66 11.28 37.21
CA ALA A 111 10.34 12.21 38.12
C ALA A 111 9.69 13.61 38.17
N THR A 112 9.00 14.03 37.10
CA THR A 112 8.33 15.34 37.03
C THR A 112 6.86 15.26 37.44
N LEU A 113 6.18 14.15 37.12
CA LEU A 113 4.76 13.93 37.37
C LEU A 113 4.51 13.32 38.75
N ALA A 114 5.36 12.42 39.25
CA ALA A 114 5.25 11.82 40.59
C ALA A 114 5.19 12.86 41.71
N PRO A 115 6.06 13.89 41.79
CA PRO A 115 5.97 14.88 42.86
C PRO A 115 4.73 15.77 42.73
N LYS A 116 4.20 15.97 41.51
CA LYS A 116 2.96 16.73 41.28
C LYS A 116 1.70 15.92 41.57
N LEU A 117 1.72 14.60 41.32
CA LEU A 117 0.62 13.67 41.59
C LEU A 117 0.54 13.26 43.07
N GLN A 118 1.68 13.14 43.77
CA GLN A 118 1.72 12.92 45.21
C GLN A 118 1.09 14.09 45.99
N LYS A 119 1.18 15.32 45.47
CA LYS A 119 0.46 16.48 46.03
C LYS A 119 -1.07 16.37 45.96
N TYR A 120 -1.61 15.48 45.11
CA TYR A 120 -3.05 15.26 44.94
C TYR A 120 -3.55 13.91 45.49
N GLY A 121 -2.71 13.16 46.23
CA GLY A 121 -3.16 11.99 47.01
C GLY A 121 -3.30 10.66 46.25
N PHE A 122 -2.83 10.57 44.99
CA PHE A 122 -2.84 9.31 44.24
C PHE A 122 -1.50 8.57 44.34
N SER A 123 -1.48 7.45 45.07
CA SER A 123 -0.37 6.50 45.14
C SER A 123 -0.37 5.62 43.88
N VAL A 124 0.30 6.09 42.82
CA VAL A 124 0.37 5.36 41.55
C VAL A 124 1.34 4.18 41.67
N GLN A 125 0.82 3.01 42.05
CA GLN A 125 1.51 1.71 41.99
C GLN A 125 1.49 1.18 40.55
N LEU A 126 2.22 1.80 39.63
CA LEU A 126 2.28 1.34 38.23
C LEU A 126 3.39 0.32 37.96
N LEU A 127 4.23 -0.02 38.94
CA LEU A 127 5.48 -0.77 38.75
C LEU A 127 5.56 -2.12 39.52
N SER A 128 4.44 -2.79 39.80
CA SER A 128 4.47 -4.16 40.37
C SER A 128 4.40 -5.28 39.32
N LEU A 129 4.12 -4.96 38.05
CA LEU A 129 3.90 -5.96 36.98
C LEU A 129 5.17 -6.49 36.29
N ILE A 130 6.37 -6.10 36.74
CA ILE A 130 7.65 -6.64 36.23
C ILE A 130 8.30 -7.64 37.20
N HIS A 131 7.76 -7.81 38.42
CA HIS A 131 8.34 -8.69 39.45
C HIS A 131 7.85 -10.15 39.40
N ILE A 132 7.12 -10.58 38.37
CA ILE A 132 6.64 -11.96 38.23
C ILE A 132 7.55 -12.74 37.25
N SER A 133 8.81 -12.95 37.64
CA SER A 133 9.66 -13.99 37.03
C SER A 133 10.76 -14.45 37.99
N GLU A 134 10.39 -14.90 39.19
CA GLU A 134 11.23 -15.82 39.96
C GLU A 134 10.55 -17.19 39.97
N PRO A 135 11.15 -18.24 39.36
CA PRO A 135 10.70 -19.59 39.60
C PRO A 135 11.16 -19.98 41.01
N THR A 136 10.18 -20.25 41.86
CA THR A 136 10.29 -20.89 43.17
C THR A 136 11.21 -22.12 43.10
N ARG A 137 12.48 -21.95 43.50
CA ARG A 137 13.32 -23.05 43.98
C ARG A 137 12.92 -23.34 45.43
N LEU A 138 12.02 -24.30 45.61
CA LEU A 138 11.83 -24.99 46.88
C LEU A 138 12.67 -26.27 46.85
N GLY A 139 13.71 -26.29 47.68
CA GLY A 139 14.47 -27.44 48.13
C GLY A 139 14.75 -27.25 49.61
#